data_AF-A0A495JJW7-F1
#
_entry.id   AF-A0A495JJW7-F1
#
_cell.length_a   1.000
_cell.length_b   1.000
_cell.length_c   1.000
_cell.angle_alpha   90.00
_cell.angle_beta   90.00
_cell.angle_gamma   90.00
#
_symmetry.space_group_name_H-M   'P 1'
#
loop_
_entity.id
_entity.type
_entity.pdbx_description
1 polymer ?
#
loop_
_entity_poly.entity_id
_entity_poly.type
_entity_poly.pdbx_seq_one_letter_code
_entity_poly.pdbx_strand_id
1 'polypeptide(L)'
;MPAVPAQPQTGPGWALVTGATAGIGAAFARRFAADGRHLVLVARDARRLTDTAAELSERHGVSVRTIPADLSTDAGCEVVERRLADVVEPIEVLVNNAGISLARSFLKSTVDDEARLLRLNVHAVMRLTQAVLPAMTERGSGAVINVSSVAGFGAVMPGSTYSASKAWVTNFSESVGQATRRFGVRVMVLCPGYVRTEFHQRAGINTSKMPDWLWLSADDVVAEALRDLRKGKLVSVPDWKYKAAVFGLRHAPRGLLRTVAGDTRGRIGRDER
;
A
#
# COMPACT_ATOMS: atom_id res chain seq x y z
N MET A 1 0.67 -3.89 40.99
CA MET A 1 0.30 -5.22 40.46
C MET A 1 0.77 -5.30 39.01
N PRO A 2 1.56 -6.29 38.60
CA PRO A 2 1.86 -6.46 37.18
C PRO A 2 0.57 -6.84 36.44
N ALA A 3 0.29 -6.17 35.33
CA ALA A 3 -0.88 -6.45 34.51
C ALA A 3 -0.86 -7.91 34.04
N VAL A 4 -1.98 -8.59 34.25
CA VAL A 4 -2.22 -9.93 33.70
C VAL A 4 -2.19 -9.81 32.17
N PRO A 5 -1.37 -10.59 31.44
CA PRO A 5 -1.39 -10.55 29.98
C PRO A 5 -2.77 -10.97 29.50
N ALA A 6 -3.40 -10.10 28.69
CA ALA A 6 -4.71 -10.37 28.09
C ALA A 6 -4.64 -11.69 27.32
N GLN A 7 -5.60 -12.59 27.59
CA GLN A 7 -5.72 -13.83 26.85
C GLN A 7 -5.95 -13.53 25.35
N PRO A 8 -5.35 -14.31 24.43
CA PRO A 8 -5.57 -14.12 23.01
C PRO A 8 -7.05 -14.26 22.70
N GLN A 9 -7.64 -13.24 22.06
CA GLN A 9 -9.03 -13.28 21.65
C GLN A 9 -9.21 -14.37 20.60
N THR A 10 -10.03 -15.37 20.91
CA THR A 10 -10.20 -16.62 20.16
C THR A 10 -11.25 -16.52 19.04
N GLY A 11 -11.47 -15.31 18.51
CA GLY A 11 -12.35 -15.03 17.37
C GLY A 11 -11.56 -14.58 16.13
N PRO A 12 -12.14 -14.68 14.93
CA PRO A 12 -11.49 -14.20 13.71
C PRO A 12 -11.29 -12.68 13.75
N GLY A 13 -10.03 -12.24 13.86
CA GLY A 13 -9.69 -10.83 13.95
C GLY A 13 -9.99 -10.02 12.68
N TRP A 14 -10.19 -8.72 12.83
CA TRP A 14 -10.50 -7.81 11.72
C TRP A 14 -9.25 -7.34 10.98
N ALA A 15 -9.32 -7.30 9.65
CA ALA A 15 -8.33 -6.65 8.79
C ALA A 15 -8.96 -5.48 8.02
N LEU A 16 -8.27 -4.34 7.98
CA LEU A 16 -8.68 -3.17 7.20
C LEU A 16 -7.79 -3.03 5.97
N VAL A 17 -8.39 -2.93 4.79
CA VAL A 17 -7.66 -2.76 3.52
C VAL A 17 -8.14 -1.50 2.80
N THR A 18 -7.22 -0.60 2.47
CA THR A 18 -7.51 0.58 1.65
C THR A 18 -7.28 0.32 0.17
N GLY A 19 -8.11 0.90 -0.70
CA GLY A 19 -8.09 0.59 -2.14
C GLY A 19 -8.46 -0.87 -2.41
N ALA A 20 -9.40 -1.43 -1.63
CA ALA A 20 -9.66 -2.87 -1.58
C ALA A 20 -10.44 -3.44 -2.78
N THR A 21 -10.90 -2.61 -3.71
CA THR A 21 -11.78 -3.04 -4.82
C THR A 21 -11.03 -3.39 -6.10
N ALA A 22 -9.70 -3.21 -6.15
CA ALA A 22 -8.89 -3.52 -7.32
C ALA A 22 -7.45 -3.93 -6.97
N GLY A 23 -6.81 -4.65 -7.88
CA GLY A 23 -5.37 -4.95 -7.86
C GLY A 23 -4.89 -5.62 -6.56
N ILE A 24 -3.78 -5.11 -6.00
CA ILE A 24 -3.15 -5.66 -4.80
C ILE A 24 -4.09 -5.59 -3.58
N GLY A 25 -4.85 -4.50 -3.44
CA GLY A 25 -5.83 -4.37 -2.36
C GLY A 25 -6.93 -5.42 -2.40
N ALA A 26 -7.49 -5.68 -3.59
CA ALA A 26 -8.48 -6.76 -3.77
C ALA A 26 -7.88 -8.15 -3.49
N ALA A 27 -6.62 -8.38 -3.88
CA ALA A 27 -5.92 -9.62 -3.56
C ALA A 27 -5.71 -9.80 -2.05
N PHE A 28 -5.36 -8.73 -1.31
CA PHE A 28 -5.31 -8.77 0.15
C PHE A 28 -6.67 -9.08 0.76
N ALA A 29 -7.74 -8.41 0.31
CA ALA A 29 -9.10 -8.64 0.81
C ALA A 29 -9.55 -10.09 0.61
N ARG A 30 -9.40 -10.64 -0.62
CA ARG A 30 -9.68 -12.05 -0.90
C ARG A 30 -8.86 -12.99 -0.02
N ARG A 31 -7.56 -12.71 0.13
CA ARG A 31 -6.69 -13.56 0.92
C ARG A 31 -7.08 -13.57 2.39
N PHE A 32 -7.36 -12.41 2.98
CA PHE A 32 -7.79 -12.33 4.37
C PHE A 32 -9.16 -12.98 4.61
N ALA A 33 -10.11 -12.82 3.68
CA ALA A 33 -11.38 -13.54 3.75
C ALA A 33 -11.18 -15.07 3.71
N ALA A 34 -10.33 -15.56 2.79
CA ALA A 34 -9.99 -16.97 2.69
C ALA A 34 -9.27 -17.51 3.94
N ASP A 35 -8.49 -16.67 4.63
CA ASP A 35 -7.88 -16.98 5.92
C ASP A 35 -8.89 -16.85 7.11
N GLY A 36 -10.18 -16.60 6.83
CA GLY A 36 -11.27 -16.54 7.82
C GLY A 36 -11.40 -15.21 8.57
N ARG A 37 -10.68 -14.15 8.16
CA ARG A 37 -10.72 -12.85 8.84
C ARG A 37 -11.93 -12.03 8.44
N HIS A 38 -12.48 -11.30 9.40
CA HIS A 38 -13.43 -10.23 9.11
C HIS A 38 -12.74 -9.04 8.45
N LEU A 39 -13.47 -8.27 7.64
CA LEU A 39 -12.88 -7.26 6.77
C LEU A 39 -13.54 -5.90 6.92
N VAL A 40 -12.71 -4.85 6.90
CA VAL A 40 -13.14 -3.49 6.60
C VAL A 40 -12.53 -3.07 5.27
N LEU A 41 -13.37 -2.87 4.26
CA LEU A 41 -12.96 -2.46 2.92
C LEU A 41 -13.12 -0.95 2.77
N VAL A 42 -12.05 -0.26 2.35
CA VAL A 42 -12.08 1.18 2.11
C VAL A 42 -11.76 1.47 0.65
N ALA A 43 -12.65 2.20 -0.02
CA ALA A 43 -12.44 2.72 -1.38
C ALA A 43 -13.41 3.88 -1.62
N ARG A 44 -13.28 4.58 -2.76
CA ARG A 44 -14.17 5.70 -3.10
C ARG A 44 -15.50 5.25 -3.70
N ASP A 45 -15.48 4.15 -4.44
CA ASP A 45 -16.64 3.64 -5.17
C ASP A 45 -17.48 2.77 -4.24
N ALA A 46 -18.58 3.34 -3.74
CA ALA A 46 -19.49 2.67 -2.82
C ALA A 46 -20.14 1.42 -3.43
N ARG A 47 -20.46 1.44 -4.73
CA ARG A 47 -21.10 0.31 -5.40
C ARG A 47 -20.12 -0.87 -5.51
N ARG A 48 -18.90 -0.61 -6.00
CA ARG A 48 -17.86 -1.66 -6.05
C ARG A 48 -17.52 -2.22 -4.67
N LEU A 49 -17.57 -1.40 -3.62
CA LEU A 49 -17.39 -1.85 -2.25
C LEU A 49 -18.49 -2.82 -1.83
N THR A 50 -19.75 -2.47 -2.04
CA THR A 50 -20.91 -3.33 -1.72
C THR A 50 -20.83 -4.65 -2.47
N ASP A 51 -20.55 -4.61 -3.78
CA ASP A 51 -20.44 -5.81 -4.61
C ASP A 51 -19.30 -6.73 -4.12
N THR A 52 -18.12 -6.15 -3.84
CA THR A 52 -16.97 -6.90 -3.30
C THR A 52 -17.26 -7.48 -1.92
N ALA A 53 -17.95 -6.72 -1.05
CA ALA A 53 -18.28 -7.16 0.29
C ALA A 53 -19.28 -8.33 0.29
N ALA A 54 -20.30 -8.28 -0.58
CA ALA A 54 -21.23 -9.37 -0.76
C ALA A 54 -20.51 -10.65 -1.25
N GLU A 55 -19.69 -10.53 -2.30
CA GLU A 55 -18.93 -11.67 -2.84
C GLU A 55 -18.05 -12.33 -1.77
N LEU A 56 -17.28 -11.54 -1.03
CA LEU A 56 -16.36 -12.06 0.00
C LEU A 56 -17.11 -12.67 1.18
N SER A 57 -18.21 -12.05 1.61
CA SER A 57 -19.03 -12.57 2.71
C SER A 57 -19.68 -13.90 2.34
N GLU A 58 -20.29 -13.98 1.16
CA GLU A 58 -20.96 -15.18 0.67
C GLU A 58 -19.98 -16.34 0.45
N ARG A 59 -18.83 -16.07 -0.18
CA ARG A 59 -17.85 -17.11 -0.50
C ARG A 59 -17.13 -17.68 0.74
N HIS A 60 -16.87 -16.84 1.75
CA HIS A 60 -15.99 -17.21 2.86
C HIS A 60 -16.67 -17.25 4.24
N GLY A 61 -17.94 -16.84 4.34
CA GLY A 61 -18.67 -16.82 5.61
C GLY A 61 -18.11 -15.81 6.63
N VAL A 62 -17.43 -14.76 6.16
CA VAL A 62 -16.84 -13.71 7.01
C VAL A 62 -17.70 -12.45 6.99
N SER A 63 -17.72 -11.71 8.10
CA SER A 63 -18.28 -10.36 8.15
C SER A 63 -17.42 -9.36 7.36
N VAL A 64 -18.04 -8.60 6.47
CA VAL A 64 -17.39 -7.53 5.72
C VAL A 64 -18.12 -6.21 5.92
N ARG A 65 -17.39 -5.17 6.33
CA ARG A 65 -17.85 -3.78 6.44
C ARG A 65 -17.21 -2.94 5.35
N THR A 66 -17.92 -1.94 4.87
CA THR A 66 -17.44 -1.03 3.83
C THR A 66 -17.41 0.40 4.31
N ILE A 67 -16.36 1.13 3.99
CA ILE A 67 -16.26 2.57 4.23
C ILE A 67 -15.99 3.27 2.89
N PRO A 68 -17.02 3.89 2.27
CA PRO A 68 -16.82 4.74 1.11
C PRO A 68 -16.10 6.03 1.54
N ALA A 69 -14.84 6.19 1.18
CA ALA A 69 -14.02 7.34 1.57
C ALA A 69 -13.01 7.75 0.50
N ASP A 70 -12.87 9.06 0.28
CA ASP A 70 -11.75 9.63 -0.46
C ASP A 70 -10.61 9.99 0.50
N LEU A 71 -9.64 9.09 0.59
CA LEU A 71 -8.43 9.25 1.41
C LEU A 71 -7.50 10.37 0.93
N SER A 72 -7.78 11.03 -0.19
CA SER A 72 -7.12 12.30 -0.52
C SER A 72 -7.73 13.50 0.21
N THR A 73 -8.79 13.33 0.99
CA THR A 73 -9.47 14.39 1.78
C THR A 73 -9.30 14.15 3.28
N ASP A 74 -9.35 15.20 4.09
CA ASP A 74 -9.23 15.07 5.55
C ASP A 74 -10.44 14.35 6.14
N ALA A 75 -11.66 14.73 5.72
CA ALA A 75 -12.89 14.05 6.11
C ALA A 75 -12.88 12.54 5.77
N GLY A 76 -12.35 12.17 4.60
CA GLY A 76 -12.22 10.77 4.22
C GLY A 76 -11.24 9.99 5.11
N CYS A 77 -10.13 10.63 5.52
CA CYS A 77 -9.19 10.02 6.47
C CYS A 77 -9.83 9.88 7.86
N GLU A 78 -10.49 10.93 8.36
CA GLU A 78 -11.10 10.96 9.70
C GLU A 78 -12.12 9.84 9.93
N VAL A 79 -12.94 9.51 8.92
CA VAL A 79 -13.90 8.40 9.03
C VAL A 79 -13.18 7.06 9.26
N VAL A 80 -12.07 6.84 8.56
CA VAL A 80 -11.29 5.60 8.66
C VAL A 80 -10.47 5.57 9.94
N GLU A 81 -9.92 6.71 10.37
CA GLU A 81 -9.20 6.87 11.64
C GLU A 81 -10.08 6.50 12.82
N ARG A 82 -11.35 6.96 12.84
CA ARG A 82 -12.32 6.57 13.87
C ARG A 82 -12.51 5.05 13.94
N ARG A 83 -12.59 4.38 12.78
CA ARG A 83 -12.69 2.91 12.75
C ARG A 83 -11.41 2.24 13.23
N LEU A 84 -10.23 2.78 12.90
CA LEU A 84 -8.94 2.22 13.33
C LEU A 84 -8.69 2.38 14.82
N ALA A 85 -9.20 3.45 15.43
CA ALA A 85 -9.11 3.74 16.86
C ALA A 85 -10.13 2.94 17.70
N ASP A 86 -11.10 2.28 17.09
CA ASP A 86 -12.10 1.47 17.79
C ASP A 86 -11.45 0.21 18.41
N VAL A 87 -11.46 0.14 19.73
CA VAL A 87 -10.87 -0.94 20.53
C VAL A 87 -11.85 -2.09 20.82
N VAL A 88 -13.15 -1.92 20.55
CA VAL A 88 -14.17 -2.97 20.76
C VAL A 88 -14.02 -4.04 19.69
N GLU A 89 -13.83 -3.62 18.43
CA GLU A 89 -13.55 -4.50 17.30
C GLU A 89 -12.19 -4.16 16.68
N PRO A 90 -11.09 -4.48 17.39
CA PRO A 90 -9.78 -3.97 17.04
C PRO A 90 -9.33 -4.48 15.67
N ILE A 91 -8.72 -3.59 14.88
CA ILE A 91 -8.06 -3.98 13.64
C ILE A 91 -6.72 -4.64 14.00
N GLU A 92 -6.56 -5.91 13.61
CA GLU A 92 -5.31 -6.66 13.78
C GLU A 92 -4.31 -6.40 12.66
N VAL A 93 -4.82 -6.16 11.45
CA VAL A 93 -3.99 -5.91 10.27
C VAL A 93 -4.54 -4.72 9.50
N LEU A 94 -3.74 -3.66 9.38
CA LEU A 94 -4.00 -2.54 8.47
C LEU A 94 -3.16 -2.72 7.20
N VAL A 95 -3.79 -2.64 6.03
CA VAL A 95 -3.11 -2.56 4.73
C VAL A 95 -3.38 -1.21 4.09
N ASN A 96 -2.39 -0.32 4.16
CA ASN A 96 -2.37 0.95 3.44
C ASN A 96 -1.96 0.72 1.99
N ASN A 97 -2.93 0.36 1.14
CA ASN A 97 -2.71 0.06 -0.28
C ASN A 97 -3.21 1.17 -1.22
N ALA A 98 -4.19 1.98 -0.81
CA ALA A 98 -4.71 3.06 -1.66
C ALA A 98 -3.58 3.99 -2.12
N GLY A 99 -3.56 4.28 -3.42
CA GLY A 99 -2.54 5.14 -4.01
C GLY A 99 -2.79 5.40 -5.50
N ILE A 100 -2.18 6.47 -6.00
CA ILE A 100 -2.26 6.90 -7.41
C ILE A 100 -0.88 7.27 -7.95
N SER A 101 -0.76 7.26 -9.27
CA SER A 101 0.29 7.94 -10.03
C SER A 101 -0.39 8.80 -11.09
N LEU A 102 0.21 9.94 -11.43
CA LEU A 102 -0.32 10.81 -12.48
C LEU A 102 0.12 10.30 -13.86
N ALA A 103 -0.82 10.37 -14.81
CA ALA A 103 -0.58 10.03 -16.21
C ALA A 103 0.21 11.10 -16.96
N ARG A 104 0.21 12.35 -16.46
CA ARG A 104 0.97 13.46 -17.02
C ARG A 104 2.34 13.57 -16.35
N SER A 105 3.32 14.09 -17.08
CA SER A 105 4.60 14.52 -16.50
C SER A 105 4.40 15.72 -15.57
N PHE A 106 5.27 15.86 -14.58
CA PHE A 106 5.29 16.96 -13.60
C PHE A 106 5.25 18.34 -14.27
N LEU A 107 5.84 18.47 -15.45
CA LEU A 107 5.87 19.71 -16.23
C LEU A 107 4.50 20.08 -16.83
N LYS A 108 3.53 19.15 -16.83
CA LYS A 108 2.18 19.32 -17.39
C LYS A 108 1.07 19.10 -16.35
N SER A 109 1.41 18.78 -15.10
CA SER A 109 0.47 18.64 -13.99
C SER A 109 0.31 19.96 -13.25
N THR A 110 -0.85 20.15 -12.62
CA THR A 110 -1.05 21.28 -11.70
C THR A 110 -0.48 20.96 -10.32
N VAL A 111 -0.28 21.99 -9.49
CA VAL A 111 0.08 21.80 -8.08
C VAL A 111 -0.99 20.98 -7.35
N ASP A 112 -2.27 21.18 -7.67
CA ASP A 112 -3.37 20.46 -7.04
C ASP A 112 -3.35 18.95 -7.38
N ASP A 113 -3.01 18.59 -8.62
CA ASP A 113 -2.85 17.19 -9.03
C ASP A 113 -1.74 16.50 -8.21
N GLU A 114 -0.59 17.17 -8.07
CA GLU A 114 0.57 16.67 -7.34
C GLU A 114 0.32 16.63 -5.82
N ALA A 115 -0.34 17.66 -5.28
CA ALA A 115 -0.75 17.72 -3.88
C ALA A 115 -1.75 16.59 -3.56
N ARG A 116 -2.71 16.31 -4.46
CA ARG A 116 -3.64 15.18 -4.31
C ARG A 116 -2.90 13.83 -4.31
N LEU A 117 -1.89 13.66 -5.17
CA LEU A 117 -1.03 12.47 -5.15
C LEU A 117 -0.34 12.31 -3.80
N LEU A 118 0.26 13.37 -3.27
CA LEU A 118 0.92 13.33 -1.96
C LEU A 118 -0.07 13.10 -0.81
N ARG A 119 -1.25 13.73 -0.87
CA ARG A 119 -2.31 13.54 0.13
C ARG A 119 -2.73 12.07 0.21
N LEU A 120 -2.91 11.40 -0.93
CA LEU A 120 -3.27 9.99 -0.93
C LEU A 120 -2.09 9.05 -0.63
N ASN A 121 -0.95 9.22 -1.30
CA ASN A 121 0.16 8.27 -1.21
C ASN A 121 1.00 8.40 0.07
N VAL A 122 1.02 9.58 0.69
CA VAL A 122 1.89 9.91 1.84
C VAL A 122 1.04 10.27 3.05
N HIS A 123 0.24 11.34 2.95
CA HIS A 123 -0.47 11.88 4.11
C HIS A 123 -1.48 10.87 4.68
N ALA A 124 -2.28 10.21 3.84
CA ALA A 124 -3.19 9.16 4.29
C ALA A 124 -2.45 7.99 4.95
N VAL A 125 -1.33 7.53 4.38
CA VAL A 125 -0.53 6.43 4.96
C VAL A 125 -0.02 6.81 6.35
N MET A 126 0.50 8.03 6.51
CA MET A 126 0.93 8.56 7.81
C MET A 126 -0.21 8.55 8.82
N ARG A 127 -1.35 9.17 8.47
CA ARG A 127 -2.49 9.36 9.37
C ARG A 127 -3.12 8.04 9.80
N LEU A 128 -3.40 7.15 8.86
CA LEU A 128 -4.00 5.86 9.16
C LEU A 128 -3.06 4.96 9.97
N THR A 129 -1.76 5.02 9.70
CA THR A 129 -0.76 4.33 10.54
C THR A 129 -0.75 4.90 11.95
N GLN A 130 -0.74 6.23 12.10
CA GLN A 130 -0.76 6.88 13.41
C GLN A 130 -2.04 6.57 14.20
N ALA A 131 -3.20 6.45 13.54
CA ALA A 131 -4.47 6.17 14.20
C ALA A 131 -4.55 4.74 14.76
N VAL A 132 -3.96 3.74 14.09
CA VAL A 132 -4.07 2.34 14.52
C VAL A 132 -3.00 1.93 15.54
N LEU A 133 -1.82 2.57 15.49
CA LEU A 133 -0.68 2.13 16.28
C LEU A 133 -0.88 2.19 17.80
N PRO A 134 -1.48 3.23 18.41
CA PRO A 134 -1.66 3.29 19.86
C PRO A 134 -2.35 2.04 20.42
N ALA A 135 -3.50 1.67 19.84
CA ALA A 135 -4.26 0.49 20.25
C ALA A 135 -3.49 -0.82 20.01
N MET A 136 -2.73 -0.93 18.91
CA MET A 136 -1.87 -2.10 18.66
C MET A 136 -0.74 -2.22 19.69
N THR A 137 -0.10 -1.11 20.04
CA THR A 137 1.01 -1.08 20.99
C THR A 137 0.57 -1.36 22.42
N GLU A 138 -0.59 -0.85 22.83
CA GLU A 138 -1.18 -1.13 24.14
C GLU A 138 -1.56 -2.61 24.29
N ARG A 139 -2.14 -3.20 23.23
CA ARG A 139 -2.46 -4.63 23.20
C ARG A 139 -1.23 -5.54 23.00
N GLY A 140 -0.07 -4.97 22.66
CA GLY A 140 1.15 -5.74 22.39
C GLY A 140 1.09 -6.58 21.10
N SER A 141 0.14 -6.30 20.19
CA SER A 141 -0.07 -7.10 18.98
C SER A 141 -0.75 -6.32 17.86
N GLY A 142 -0.31 -6.56 16.63
CA GLY A 142 -0.90 -6.00 15.42
C GLY A 142 0.11 -5.93 14.28
N ALA A 143 -0.39 -5.69 13.08
CA ALA A 143 0.43 -5.49 11.90
C ALA A 143 -0.05 -4.34 11.01
N VAL A 144 0.90 -3.58 10.46
CA VAL A 144 0.64 -2.60 9.41
C VAL A 144 1.48 -2.96 8.19
N ILE A 145 0.83 -3.05 7.03
CA ILE A 145 1.49 -3.19 5.72
C ILE A 145 1.27 -1.90 4.95
N ASN A 146 2.35 -1.16 4.69
CA ASN A 146 2.32 0.01 3.83
C ASN A 146 2.79 -0.37 2.42
N VAL A 147 1.93 -0.18 1.41
CA VAL A 147 2.27 -0.54 0.02
C VAL A 147 3.01 0.60 -0.66
N SER A 148 4.32 0.39 -0.81
CA SER A 148 5.23 1.25 -1.57
C SER A 148 5.36 0.76 -3.03
N SER A 149 6.57 0.79 -3.60
CA SER A 149 6.94 0.27 -4.92
C SER A 149 8.46 0.14 -5.01
N VAL A 150 8.95 -0.74 -5.89
CA VAL A 150 10.38 -0.74 -6.28
C VAL A 150 10.82 0.62 -6.84
N ALA A 151 9.90 1.41 -7.39
CA ALA A 151 10.18 2.77 -7.85
C ALA A 151 10.56 3.74 -6.71
N GLY A 152 10.33 3.39 -5.45
CA GLY A 152 10.77 4.16 -4.29
C GLY A 152 12.28 4.09 -4.02
N PHE A 153 13.02 3.18 -4.67
CA PHE A 153 14.46 3.01 -4.46
C PHE A 153 15.33 3.82 -5.42
N GLY A 154 14.75 4.56 -6.35
CA GLY A 154 15.51 5.40 -7.28
C GLY A 154 14.63 6.30 -8.14
N ALA A 155 15.25 7.25 -8.84
CA ALA A 155 14.57 8.14 -9.77
C ALA A 155 14.27 7.45 -11.12
N VAL A 156 13.58 6.31 -11.08
CA VAL A 156 13.25 5.48 -12.26
C VAL A 156 12.12 6.05 -13.12
N MET A 157 11.44 7.08 -12.60
CA MET A 157 10.37 7.79 -13.28
C MET A 157 10.66 9.30 -13.28
N PRO A 158 11.56 9.78 -14.15
CA PRO A 158 11.83 11.21 -14.29
C PRO A 158 10.53 11.99 -14.55
N GLY A 159 10.42 13.20 -13.97
CA GLY A 159 9.23 14.03 -14.14
C GLY A 159 7.99 13.52 -13.40
N SER A 160 8.14 12.84 -12.25
CA SER A 160 6.99 12.38 -11.46
C SER A 160 7.24 12.37 -9.96
N THR A 161 6.27 12.85 -9.21
CA THR A 161 6.26 12.81 -7.74
C THR A 161 6.02 11.41 -7.19
N TYR A 162 5.57 10.44 -8.02
CA TYR A 162 5.26 9.10 -7.55
C TYR A 162 6.46 8.40 -6.90
N SER A 163 7.62 8.36 -7.57
CA SER A 163 8.80 7.69 -7.00
C SER A 163 9.23 8.32 -5.69
N ALA A 164 9.15 9.65 -5.58
CA ALA A 164 9.41 10.37 -4.34
C ALA A 164 8.42 9.99 -3.23
N SER A 165 7.11 9.93 -3.55
CA SER A 165 6.08 9.50 -2.58
C SER A 165 6.32 8.08 -2.08
N LYS A 166 6.78 7.18 -2.95
CA LYS A 166 7.08 5.79 -2.59
C LYS A 166 8.39 5.66 -1.81
N ALA A 167 9.40 6.46 -2.13
CA ALA A 167 10.61 6.57 -1.31
C ALA A 167 10.28 7.01 0.13
N TRP A 168 9.39 8.00 0.27
CA TRP A 168 8.91 8.44 1.57
C TRP A 168 8.22 7.30 2.34
N VAL A 169 7.26 6.60 1.72
CA VAL A 169 6.54 5.48 2.37
C VAL A 169 7.50 4.36 2.80
N THR A 170 8.50 4.04 1.98
CA THR A 170 9.52 3.04 2.31
C THR A 170 10.28 3.44 3.56
N ASN A 171 10.88 4.63 3.57
CA ASN A 171 11.68 5.09 4.71
C ASN A 171 10.83 5.28 5.99
N PHE A 172 9.62 5.85 5.85
CA PHE A 172 8.68 6.01 6.95
C PHE A 172 8.35 4.67 7.62
N SER A 173 8.04 3.65 6.81
CA SER A 173 7.64 2.34 7.32
C SER A 173 8.80 1.60 7.99
N GLU A 174 10.01 1.69 7.43
CA GLU A 174 11.21 1.12 8.07
C GLU A 174 11.47 1.76 9.42
N SER A 175 11.41 3.10 9.50
CA SER A 175 11.61 3.85 10.74
C SER A 175 10.56 3.50 11.81
N VAL A 176 9.28 3.54 11.46
CA VAL A 176 8.19 3.20 12.38
C VAL A 176 8.23 1.72 12.78
N GLY A 177 8.57 0.82 11.85
CA GLY A 177 8.71 -0.61 12.12
C GLY A 177 9.81 -0.93 13.12
N GLN A 178 10.94 -0.22 13.06
CA GLN A 178 11.99 -0.34 14.07
C GLN A 178 11.51 0.10 15.46
N ALA A 179 10.80 1.23 15.54
CA ALA A 179 10.30 1.78 16.80
C ALA A 179 9.19 0.93 17.45
N THR A 180 8.33 0.30 16.64
CA THR A 180 7.14 -0.44 17.09
C THR A 180 7.43 -1.88 17.47
N ARG A 181 8.52 -2.48 16.97
CA ARG A 181 8.87 -3.89 17.20
C ARG A 181 8.99 -4.25 18.68
N ARG A 182 9.52 -3.35 19.51
CA ARG A 182 9.65 -3.56 20.96
C ARG A 182 8.31 -3.67 21.70
N PHE A 183 7.22 -3.22 21.08
CA PHE A 183 5.86 -3.30 21.60
C PHE A 183 5.07 -4.48 20.99
N GLY A 184 5.73 -5.43 20.32
CA GLY A 184 5.05 -6.58 19.71
C GLY A 184 4.26 -6.27 18.42
N VAL A 185 4.33 -5.04 17.91
CA VAL A 185 3.65 -4.61 16.68
C VAL A 185 4.62 -4.66 15.50
N ARG A 186 4.13 -5.14 14.34
CA ARG A 186 4.93 -5.23 13.11
C ARG A 186 4.48 -4.17 12.12
N VAL A 187 5.38 -3.28 11.70
CA VAL A 187 5.16 -2.42 10.53
C VAL A 187 6.13 -2.83 9.42
N MET A 188 5.58 -3.16 8.27
CA MET A 188 6.33 -3.63 7.10
C MET A 188 5.96 -2.80 5.87
N VAL A 189 6.95 -2.45 5.07
CA VAL A 189 6.71 -1.94 3.71
C VAL A 189 6.72 -3.07 2.69
N LEU A 190 5.69 -3.10 1.85
CA LEU A 190 5.63 -3.93 0.64
C LEU A 190 6.05 -3.09 -0.56
N CYS A 191 7.10 -3.50 -1.26
CA CYS A 191 7.67 -2.81 -2.42
C CYS A 191 7.50 -3.66 -3.68
N PRO A 192 6.29 -3.70 -4.28
CA PRO A 192 6.02 -4.49 -5.46
C PRO A 192 6.68 -3.89 -6.71
N GLY A 193 7.00 -4.79 -7.63
CA GLY A 193 7.33 -4.45 -9.02
C GLY A 193 6.09 -4.16 -9.87
N TYR A 194 6.14 -4.48 -11.15
CA TYR A 194 5.00 -4.34 -12.05
C TYR A 194 3.98 -5.44 -11.76
N VAL A 195 2.77 -5.05 -11.32
CA VAL A 195 1.68 -5.98 -11.02
C VAL A 195 0.52 -5.75 -12.00
N ARG A 196 -0.01 -6.82 -12.61
CA ARG A 196 -1.13 -6.71 -13.57
C ARG A 196 -2.39 -6.17 -12.87
N THR A 197 -2.60 -4.86 -12.98
CA THR A 197 -3.70 -4.14 -12.30
C THR A 197 -4.12 -2.92 -13.13
N GLU A 198 -5.35 -2.45 -12.90
CA GLU A 198 -5.89 -1.20 -13.45
C GLU A 198 -5.06 0.04 -13.06
N PHE A 199 -4.11 -0.08 -12.13
CA PHE A 199 -3.21 1.01 -11.74
C PHE A 199 -2.40 1.55 -12.93
N HIS A 200 -1.85 0.68 -13.77
CA HIS A 200 -0.96 1.09 -14.87
C HIS A 200 -1.71 1.88 -15.95
N GLN A 201 -2.95 1.47 -16.24
CA GLN A 201 -3.84 2.18 -17.16
C GLN A 201 -4.18 3.58 -16.61
N ARG A 202 -4.54 3.68 -15.32
CA ARG A 202 -4.81 4.98 -14.67
C ARG A 202 -3.58 5.88 -14.57
N ALA A 203 -2.40 5.28 -14.42
CA ALA A 203 -1.12 5.98 -14.33
C ALA A 203 -0.55 6.38 -15.70
N GLY A 204 -1.25 6.11 -16.82
CA GLY A 204 -0.77 6.43 -18.17
C GLY A 204 0.53 5.73 -18.56
N ILE A 205 0.89 4.64 -17.87
CA ILE A 205 2.11 3.87 -18.18
C ILE A 205 1.83 3.05 -19.43
N ASN A 206 2.62 3.24 -20.48
CA ASN A 206 2.48 2.45 -21.70
C ASN A 206 2.93 1.00 -21.46
N THR A 207 1.97 0.11 -21.24
CA THR A 207 2.20 -1.32 -20.98
C THR A 207 2.38 -2.15 -22.25
N SER A 208 2.10 -1.60 -23.43
CA SER A 208 2.07 -2.35 -24.71
C SER A 208 3.42 -2.92 -25.14
N LYS A 209 4.53 -2.39 -24.63
CA LYS A 209 5.90 -2.82 -24.94
C LYS A 209 6.61 -3.53 -23.79
N MET A 210 5.90 -3.82 -22.69
CA MET A 210 6.49 -4.46 -21.53
C MET A 210 6.47 -5.99 -21.67
N PRO A 211 7.63 -6.67 -21.61
CA PRO A 211 7.67 -8.13 -21.75
C PRO A 211 6.98 -8.85 -20.59
N ASP A 212 6.33 -9.97 -20.89
CA ASP A 212 5.45 -10.69 -19.96
C ASP A 212 6.12 -11.11 -18.65
N TRP A 213 7.40 -11.49 -18.71
CA TRP A 213 8.18 -11.95 -17.56
C TRP A 213 8.39 -10.88 -16.48
N LEU A 214 8.20 -9.59 -16.80
CA LEU A 214 8.25 -8.51 -15.80
C LEU A 214 7.02 -8.55 -14.88
N TRP A 215 5.87 -8.96 -15.39
CA TRP A 215 4.62 -8.85 -14.64
C TRP A 215 4.53 -9.85 -13.48
N LEU A 216 4.00 -9.38 -12.36
CA LEU A 216 3.64 -10.20 -11.19
C LEU A 216 2.12 -10.36 -11.10
N SER A 217 1.70 -11.52 -10.59
CA SER A 217 0.34 -11.72 -10.09
C SER A 217 0.14 -10.98 -8.77
N ALA A 218 -1.03 -10.36 -8.59
CA ALA A 218 -1.37 -9.71 -7.33
C ALA A 218 -1.46 -10.73 -6.17
N ASP A 219 -1.93 -11.95 -6.44
CA ASP A 219 -2.06 -12.99 -5.42
C ASP A 219 -0.68 -13.51 -4.95
N ASP A 220 0.29 -13.65 -5.87
CA ASP A 220 1.67 -14.02 -5.53
C ASP A 220 2.36 -12.93 -4.70
N VAL A 221 2.17 -11.67 -5.08
CA VAL A 221 2.67 -10.50 -4.34
C VAL A 221 2.14 -10.52 -2.90
N VAL A 222 0.84 -10.76 -2.73
CA VAL A 222 0.20 -10.84 -1.40
C VAL A 222 0.71 -12.06 -0.62
N ALA A 223 0.85 -13.22 -1.25
CA ALA A 223 1.37 -14.42 -0.61
C ALA A 223 2.80 -14.22 -0.09
N GLU A 224 3.69 -13.62 -0.89
CA GLU A 224 5.05 -13.30 -0.46
C GLU A 224 5.06 -12.22 0.62
N ALA A 225 4.22 -11.19 0.52
CA ALA A 225 4.12 -10.14 1.54
C ALA A 225 3.71 -10.72 2.90
N LEU A 226 2.67 -11.56 2.95
CA LEU A 226 2.21 -12.16 4.21
C LEU A 226 3.24 -13.15 4.78
N ARG A 227 3.97 -13.86 3.92
CA ARG A 227 5.10 -14.71 4.34
C ARG A 227 6.22 -13.87 4.97
N ASP A 228 6.57 -12.75 4.37
CA ASP A 228 7.61 -11.85 4.86
C ASP A 228 7.20 -11.14 6.16
N LEU A 229 5.92 -10.76 6.28
CA LEU A 229 5.35 -10.22 7.51
C LEU A 229 5.43 -11.23 8.66
N ARG A 230 5.10 -12.51 8.41
CA ARG A 230 5.25 -13.59 9.41
C ARG A 230 6.71 -13.79 9.84
N LYS A 231 7.67 -13.59 8.93
CA LYS A 231 9.11 -13.63 9.23
C LYS A 231 9.62 -12.37 9.93
N GLY A 232 8.78 -11.35 10.13
CA GLY A 232 9.15 -10.10 10.80
C GLY A 232 10.08 -9.21 9.97
N LYS A 233 10.04 -9.31 8.63
CA LYS A 233 10.81 -8.41 7.77
C LYS A 233 10.26 -6.99 7.83
N LEU A 234 11.14 -5.99 7.77
CA LEU A 234 10.75 -4.58 7.62
C LEU A 234 10.43 -4.22 6.16
N VAL A 235 11.17 -4.79 5.21
CA VAL A 235 11.01 -4.55 3.77
C VAL A 235 10.73 -5.87 3.06
N SER A 236 9.61 -5.93 2.34
CA SER A 236 9.27 -7.03 1.45
C SER A 236 9.32 -6.56 0.00
N VAL A 237 10.21 -7.16 -0.79
CA VAL A 237 10.29 -6.96 -2.25
C VAL A 237 9.90 -8.30 -2.87
N PRO A 238 8.69 -8.43 -3.45
CA PRO A 238 8.27 -9.68 -4.07
C PRO A 238 9.08 -10.02 -5.32
N ASP A 239 9.37 -11.31 -5.52
CA ASP A 239 10.15 -11.86 -6.63
C ASP A 239 11.66 -11.49 -6.58
N TRP A 240 12.52 -12.43 -6.99
CA TRP A 240 13.97 -12.28 -6.96
C TRP A 240 14.48 -11.24 -7.98
N LYS A 241 13.82 -11.12 -9.13
CA LYS A 241 14.22 -10.16 -10.17
C LYS A 241 14.11 -8.71 -9.69
N TYR A 242 13.10 -8.43 -8.87
CA TYR A 242 12.92 -7.12 -8.26
C TYR A 242 13.86 -6.89 -7.08
N LYS A 243 14.25 -7.94 -6.34
CA LYS A 243 15.33 -7.83 -5.34
C LYS A 243 16.64 -7.42 -6.02
N ALA A 244 16.98 -8.04 -7.15
CA ALA A 244 18.15 -7.67 -7.95
C ALA A 244 18.04 -6.24 -8.50
N ALA A 245 16.86 -5.84 -9.01
CA ALA A 245 16.63 -4.48 -9.48
C ALA A 245 16.78 -3.44 -8.36
N VAL A 246 16.19 -3.69 -7.18
CA VAL A 246 16.33 -2.82 -6.01
C VAL A 246 17.78 -2.73 -5.55
N PHE A 247 18.52 -3.84 -5.56
CA PHE A 247 19.95 -3.83 -5.26
C PHE A 247 20.72 -2.92 -6.25
N GLY A 248 20.46 -3.07 -7.55
CA GLY A 248 21.03 -2.19 -8.58
C GLY A 248 20.70 -0.72 -8.35
N LEU A 249 19.44 -0.38 -8.06
CA LEU A 249 19.00 0.99 -7.82
C LEU A 249 19.66 1.63 -6.59
N ARG A 250 19.93 0.84 -5.53
CA ARG A 250 20.55 1.33 -4.30
C ARG A 250 22.06 1.52 -4.41
N HIS A 251 22.73 0.68 -5.20
CA HIS A 251 24.19 0.59 -5.20
C HIS A 251 24.86 1.07 -6.49
N ALA A 252 24.13 1.20 -7.59
CA ALA A 252 24.71 1.70 -8.84
C ALA A 252 25.07 3.19 -8.74
N PRO A 253 26.17 3.63 -9.36
CA PRO A 253 26.48 5.05 -9.49
C PRO A 253 25.33 5.81 -10.15
N ARG A 254 24.95 6.97 -9.57
CA ARG A 254 23.80 7.77 -10.05
C ARG A 254 23.89 8.15 -11.53
N GLY A 255 25.10 8.29 -12.07
CA GLY A 255 25.31 8.57 -13.50
C GLY A 255 24.81 7.44 -14.42
N LEU A 256 24.98 6.18 -14.03
CA LEU A 256 24.54 5.01 -14.80
C LEU A 256 23.01 4.89 -14.81
N LEU A 257 22.37 5.24 -13.68
CA LEU A 257 20.91 5.21 -13.54
C LEU A 257 20.21 6.23 -14.45
N ARG A 258 20.86 7.35 -14.77
CA ARG A 258 20.32 8.39 -15.67
C ARG A 258 20.16 7.90 -17.11
N THR A 259 21.02 7.00 -17.58
CA THR A 259 20.98 6.49 -18.95
C THR A 259 19.84 5.50 -19.17
N VAL A 260 19.35 4.88 -18.10
CA VAL A 260 18.26 3.89 -18.12
C VAL A 260 16.90 4.54 -17.84
N ALA A 261 16.89 5.68 -17.14
CA ALA A 261 15.67 6.40 -16.79
C ALA A 261 15.25 7.38 -17.91
N GLY A 262 14.09 7.16 -18.51
CA GLY A 262 13.50 8.06 -19.51
C GLY A 262 12.07 8.45 -19.14
N ASP A 263 11.72 9.73 -19.29
CA ASP A 263 10.32 10.16 -19.18
C ASP A 263 9.55 9.76 -20.45
N THR A 264 8.64 8.81 -20.31
CA THR A 264 7.77 8.34 -21.39
C THR A 264 6.41 9.03 -21.38
N ARG A 265 6.11 9.87 -20.37
CA ARG A 265 4.82 10.55 -20.18
C ARG A 265 4.84 11.95 -20.80
N GLY A 266 4.87 11.96 -22.13
CA GLY A 266 4.76 13.18 -22.92
C GLY A 266 6.11 13.86 -23.11
N ARG A 267 6.72 13.65 -24.28
CA ARG A 267 7.84 14.48 -24.75
C ARG A 267 7.34 15.92 -24.80
N ILE A 268 8.02 16.83 -24.10
CA ILE A 268 7.99 18.25 -24.49
C ILE A 268 8.86 18.31 -25.74
N GLY A 269 8.23 18.56 -26.89
CA GLY A 269 8.97 18.81 -28.12
C GLY A 269 9.92 19.99 -27.90
N ARG A 270 11.09 19.96 -28.54
CA ARG A 270 12.02 21.10 -28.52
C ARG A 270 11.37 22.39 -29.05
N ASP A 271 10.24 22.26 -29.73
CA ASP A 271 9.51 23.32 -30.43
C ASP A 271 8.39 23.97 -29.59
N GLU A 272 8.16 23.53 -28.35
CA GLU A 272 7.18 24.16 -27.41
C GLU A 272 7.87 24.98 -26.31
N ARG A 273 9.11 25.44 -26.56
CA ARG A 273 9.93 26.16 -25.59
C ARG A 273 10.02 27.65 -25.89
#